data_AF-A0A267TC29-F1
#
_entry.id   AF-A0A267TC29-F1
#
_cell.length_a   1.000
_cell.length_b   1.000
_cell.length_c   1.000
_cell.angle_alpha   90.00
_cell.angle_beta   90.00
_cell.angle_gamma   90.00
#
_symmetry.space_group_name_H-M   'P 1'
#
loop_
_entity.id
_entity.type
_entity.pdbx_description
1 polymer ?
#
loop_
_entity_poly.entity_id
_entity_poly.type
_entity_poly.pdbx_seq_one_letter_code
_entity_poly.pdbx_strand_id
1 'polypeptide(L)'
;MKQKSNTLKTIIYPLALLLSSCLQDNYIANPNDYPSSWIPNILDKFREGRNRFEATSMTFPENLILFSGTLSDSLHFSLNSILLCRQPASKPPFKQDALKTGLQITVCPTQNLGMFEDFDSIPPAPQFLEKSTEIDSLATIRDYNKWISRKRNLIQAIPVIICNAGVEKILLEQQDKKLTMIQEAKDELGNWRPIEYWIFPRCDYSRAPIELLPNDLILTRIIRYKGDFETDIRLKLRSNLYLYYSNSYRGTIHKSQFNLPERVQRNYSEDGKIDKHTSDMFFLNY
;
A
#
# COMPACT_ATOMS: atom_id res chain seq x y z
N MET A 1 65.42 39.19 -10.28
CA MET A 1 64.38 38.23 -10.71
C MET A 1 63.65 37.73 -9.47
N LYS A 2 62.41 38.17 -9.25
CA LYS A 2 61.59 37.76 -8.09
C LYS A 2 60.85 36.48 -8.45
N GLN A 3 61.24 35.37 -7.83
CA GLN A 3 60.59 34.08 -7.98
C GLN A 3 59.36 34.06 -7.06
N LYS A 4 58.16 34.02 -7.66
CA LYS A 4 56.88 33.91 -6.96
C LYS A 4 56.79 32.51 -6.33
N SER A 5 56.69 32.46 -5.01
CA SER A 5 56.27 31.28 -4.26
C SER A 5 54.78 31.05 -4.53
N ASN A 6 54.47 30.01 -5.30
CA ASN A 6 53.10 29.52 -5.48
C ASN A 6 52.70 28.77 -4.21
N THR A 7 51.86 29.41 -3.40
CA THR A 7 51.10 28.77 -2.35
C THR A 7 50.08 27.83 -3.01
N LEU A 8 50.38 26.53 -3.00
CA LEU A 8 49.40 25.49 -3.23
C LEU A 8 48.31 25.61 -2.15
N LYS A 9 47.17 26.20 -2.52
CA LYS A 9 45.94 26.04 -1.74
C LYS A 9 45.48 24.60 -1.93
N THR A 10 45.76 23.76 -0.94
CA THR A 10 45.09 22.48 -0.77
C THR A 10 43.61 22.76 -0.57
N ILE A 11 42.81 22.57 -1.62
CA ILE A 11 41.36 22.46 -1.48
C ILE A 11 41.11 21.06 -0.93
N ILE A 12 40.84 20.99 0.37
CA ILE A 12 40.31 19.80 1.01
C ILE A 12 38.87 19.67 0.52
N TYR A 13 38.64 18.76 -0.43
CA TYR A 13 37.29 18.27 -0.69
C TYR A 13 36.86 17.46 0.54
N PRO A 14 35.68 17.71 1.13
CA PRO A 14 35.06 16.71 1.98
C PRO A 14 34.67 15.55 1.06
N LEU A 15 35.57 14.57 0.99
CA LEU A 15 35.30 13.24 0.53
C LEU A 15 34.23 12.68 1.48
N ALA A 16 32.96 12.82 1.12
CA ALA A 16 31.86 12.16 1.79
C ALA A 16 31.95 10.67 1.48
N LEU A 17 32.86 9.99 2.18
CA LEU A 17 32.74 8.56 2.44
C LEU A 17 31.44 8.38 3.22
N LEU A 18 30.41 7.84 2.56
CA LEU A 18 29.34 7.10 3.22
C LEU A 18 29.90 5.74 3.65
N LEU A 19 30.83 5.75 4.61
CA LEU A 19 31.00 4.64 5.52
C LEU A 19 30.23 5.00 6.79
N SER A 20 29.33 4.10 7.14
CA SER A 20 28.64 3.99 8.41
C SER A 20 29.44 4.54 9.59
N SER A 21 29.06 5.71 10.06
CA SER A 21 29.10 6.00 11.49
C SER A 21 27.65 6.04 11.95
N CYS A 22 27.24 4.98 12.63
CA CYS A 22 26.17 5.06 13.61
C CYS A 22 26.56 6.16 14.60
N LEU A 23 26.11 7.39 14.37
CA LEU A 23 25.78 8.26 15.47
C LEU A 23 24.48 7.71 16.03
N GLN A 24 24.62 6.96 17.11
CA GLN A 24 23.57 6.79 18.10
C GLN A 24 23.15 8.18 18.54
N ASP A 25 22.11 8.72 17.91
CA ASP A 25 21.20 9.56 18.66
C ASP A 25 20.64 8.65 19.75
N ASN A 26 21.11 8.87 20.97
CA ASN A 26 20.46 8.36 22.17
C ASN A 26 19.08 9.04 22.27
N TYR A 27 18.14 8.60 21.44
CA TYR A 27 16.74 8.84 21.67
C TYR A 27 16.18 7.64 22.42
N ILE A 28 16.66 7.47 23.65
CA ILE A 28 15.85 6.83 24.68
C ILE A 28 14.93 7.96 25.16
N ALA A 29 13.84 8.20 24.44
CA ALA A 29 12.72 8.90 25.05
C ALA A 29 12.25 8.02 26.20
N ASN A 30 12.32 8.53 27.42
CA ASN A 30 11.64 7.92 28.55
C ASN A 30 10.17 7.76 28.14
N PRO A 31 9.56 6.56 28.20
CA PRO A 31 8.16 6.36 27.82
C PRO A 31 7.19 7.30 28.56
N ASN A 32 7.63 7.85 29.70
CA ASN A 32 6.89 8.83 30.50
C ASN A 32 6.99 10.28 29.99
N ASP A 33 7.87 10.58 29.03
CA ASP A 33 8.03 11.93 28.45
C ASP A 33 7.05 12.20 27.30
N TYR A 34 6.26 11.19 26.88
CA TYR A 34 5.12 11.43 26.01
C TYR A 34 3.98 12.01 26.83
N PRO A 35 3.51 13.25 26.57
CA PRO A 35 2.26 13.70 27.14
C PRO A 35 1.17 12.67 26.76
N SER A 36 0.37 12.27 27.75
CA SER A 36 -0.61 11.17 27.70
C SER A 36 -1.77 11.33 26.70
N SER A 37 -1.61 12.16 25.66
CA SER A 37 -2.63 12.48 24.66
C SER A 37 -2.03 12.86 23.29
N TRP A 38 -0.86 12.35 22.93
CA TRP A 38 -0.37 12.45 21.54
C TRP A 38 -1.19 11.52 20.63
N ILE A 39 -2.37 11.98 20.27
CA ILE A 39 -3.24 11.37 19.27
C ILE A 39 -2.62 11.71 17.91
N PRO A 40 -2.22 10.72 17.09
CA PRO A 40 -1.76 10.99 15.73
C PRO A 40 -2.93 11.50 14.90
N ASN A 41 -3.06 12.82 14.80
CA ASN A 41 -3.97 13.46 13.87
C ASN A 41 -3.43 13.27 12.44
N ILE A 42 -3.86 12.21 11.77
CA ILE A 42 -3.69 12.13 10.33
C ILE A 42 -4.69 13.10 9.72
N LEU A 43 -4.22 14.33 9.52
CA LEU A 43 -4.84 15.27 8.59
C LEU A 43 -4.57 14.74 7.19
N ASP A 44 -5.54 14.02 6.63
CA ASP A 44 -5.54 13.78 5.20
C ASP A 44 -5.73 15.14 4.49
N LYS A 45 -4.60 15.78 4.16
CA LYS A 45 -4.54 16.98 3.31
C LYS A 45 -4.46 16.61 1.83
N PHE A 46 -4.54 15.33 1.45
CA PHE A 46 -4.58 14.98 0.04
C PHE A 46 -5.82 15.63 -0.56
N ARG A 47 -5.62 16.32 -1.68
CA ARG A 47 -6.74 16.80 -2.48
C ARG A 47 -7.55 15.57 -2.87
N GLU A 48 -8.85 15.60 -2.63
CA GLU A 48 -9.74 14.51 -3.04
C GLU A 48 -9.53 14.22 -4.53
N GLY A 49 -9.38 12.93 -4.84
CA GLY A 49 -9.39 12.48 -6.23
C GLY A 49 -10.71 12.88 -6.86
N ARG A 50 -10.67 13.57 -8.00
CA ARG A 50 -11.90 14.00 -8.69
C ARG A 50 -12.45 12.91 -9.60
N ASN A 51 -11.57 12.03 -10.07
CA ASN A 51 -11.89 11.01 -11.05
C ASN A 51 -11.91 9.63 -10.38
N ARG A 52 -12.79 8.74 -10.83
CA ARG A 52 -12.69 7.31 -10.50
C ARG A 52 -11.80 6.62 -11.53
N PHE A 53 -11.16 5.54 -11.13
CA PHE A 53 -10.25 4.80 -12.00
C PHE A 53 -11.01 3.81 -12.87
N GLU A 54 -10.71 3.82 -14.16
CA GLU A 54 -11.33 2.93 -15.15
C GLU A 54 -10.30 1.86 -15.52
N ALA A 55 -10.66 0.59 -15.36
CA ALA A 55 -9.81 -0.53 -15.70
C ALA A 55 -10.56 -1.47 -16.64
N THR A 56 -9.91 -1.87 -17.73
CA THR A 56 -10.50 -2.76 -18.74
C THR A 56 -10.11 -4.23 -18.53
N SER A 57 -9.26 -4.51 -17.55
CA SER A 57 -8.86 -5.84 -17.12
C SER A 57 -8.59 -5.83 -15.62
N MET A 58 -8.34 -7.00 -15.03
CA MET A 58 -7.88 -7.11 -13.66
C MET A 58 -6.59 -6.30 -13.48
N THR A 59 -6.40 -5.69 -12.31
CA THR A 59 -5.25 -4.82 -12.01
C THR A 59 -4.47 -5.29 -10.80
N PHE A 60 -3.22 -4.85 -10.68
CA PHE A 60 -2.48 -5.02 -9.43
C PHE A 60 -3.09 -4.07 -8.36
N PRO A 61 -3.27 -4.53 -7.12
CA PRO A 61 -3.89 -3.71 -6.06
C PRO A 61 -2.96 -2.60 -5.58
N GLU A 62 -3.57 -1.47 -5.24
CA GLU A 62 -2.87 -0.24 -4.84
C GLU A 62 -3.26 0.17 -3.43
N ASN A 63 -2.75 -0.63 -2.50
CA ASN A 63 -3.16 -0.65 -1.11
C ASN A 63 -2.00 -0.43 -0.15
N LEU A 64 -1.22 0.60 -0.48
CA LEU A 64 -0.14 1.13 0.35
C LEU A 64 -0.66 1.46 1.76
N ILE A 65 0.07 0.99 2.77
CA ILE A 65 -0.19 1.34 4.16
C ILE A 65 0.07 2.83 4.37
N LEU A 66 -0.94 3.53 4.84
CA LEU A 66 -0.91 4.96 5.12
C LEU A 66 -0.56 5.23 6.59
N PHE A 67 -0.95 4.32 7.48
CA PHE A 67 -0.78 4.47 8.92
C PHE A 67 -0.77 3.12 9.63
N SER A 68 -0.04 3.07 10.74
CA SER A 68 -0.11 2.02 11.75
C SER A 68 -0.24 2.69 13.11
N GLY A 69 -1.18 2.23 13.92
CA GLY A 69 -1.46 2.78 15.24
C GLY A 69 -2.32 1.84 16.08
N THR A 70 -3.11 2.40 16.99
CA THR A 70 -3.93 1.66 17.97
C THR A 70 -5.40 2.10 17.91
N LEU A 71 -6.30 1.29 18.46
CA LEU A 71 -7.73 1.61 18.59
C LEU A 71 -8.00 2.84 19.49
N SER A 72 -7.02 3.29 20.29
CA SER A 72 -7.08 4.54 21.04
C SER A 72 -6.77 5.78 20.20
N ASP A 73 -6.20 5.62 19.00
CA ASP A 73 -5.91 6.73 18.12
C ASP A 73 -7.20 7.28 17.49
N SER A 74 -7.18 8.56 17.11
CA SER A 74 -8.29 9.20 16.40
C SER A 74 -7.84 9.56 14.98
N LEU A 75 -8.61 9.14 13.99
CA LEU A 75 -8.38 9.44 12.57
C LEU A 75 -9.41 10.47 12.09
N HIS A 76 -8.94 11.60 11.56
CA HIS A 76 -9.79 12.68 11.06
C HIS A 76 -9.77 12.73 9.54
N PHE A 77 -10.89 12.36 8.90
CA PHE A 77 -11.07 12.43 7.45
C PHE A 77 -11.82 13.71 7.04
N SER A 78 -11.67 14.13 5.78
CA SER A 78 -12.20 15.40 5.24
C SER A 78 -13.73 15.52 5.33
N LEU A 79 -14.46 14.41 5.19
CA LEU A 79 -15.92 14.45 4.99
C LEU A 79 -16.74 13.96 6.19
N ASN A 80 -16.28 12.99 6.99
CA ASN A 80 -16.88 12.69 8.31
C ASN A 80 -15.86 12.02 9.25
N SER A 81 -16.02 12.17 10.57
CA SER A 81 -15.33 11.30 11.53
C SER A 81 -15.79 9.85 11.37
N ILE A 82 -14.84 8.91 11.28
CA ILE A 82 -15.15 7.48 11.28
C ILE A 82 -15.02 7.00 12.73
N LEU A 83 -16.09 6.45 13.29
CA LEU A 83 -16.00 5.72 14.56
C LEU A 83 -15.27 4.40 14.30
N LEU A 84 -14.01 4.33 14.72
CA LEU A 84 -13.16 3.14 14.60
C LEU A 84 -13.75 1.99 15.42
N CYS A 85 -13.88 0.82 14.80
CA CYS A 85 -14.16 -0.50 15.40
C CYS A 85 -15.07 -0.50 16.66
N ARG A 86 -16.18 0.26 16.67
CA ARG A 86 -17.23 0.23 17.72
C ARG A 86 -18.50 -0.49 17.27
N GLN A 87 -18.38 -1.48 16.38
CA GLN A 87 -19.47 -2.44 16.23
C GLN A 87 -19.40 -3.36 17.47
N PRO A 88 -20.32 -3.28 18.45
CA PRO A 88 -20.48 -4.39 19.38
C PRO A 88 -20.67 -5.63 18.50
N ALA A 89 -19.97 -6.72 18.81
CA ALA A 89 -20.01 -7.96 18.05
C ALA A 89 -21.47 -8.42 17.84
N SER A 90 -22.13 -7.89 16.81
CA SER A 90 -23.48 -8.26 16.45
C SER A 90 -23.31 -9.57 15.73
N LYS A 91 -23.35 -10.66 16.50
CA LYS A 91 -23.16 -12.06 16.07
C LYS A 91 -23.64 -12.26 14.63
N PRO A 92 -22.76 -12.20 13.63
CA PRO A 92 -23.07 -12.77 12.34
C PRO A 92 -22.97 -14.29 12.55
N PRO A 93 -23.55 -15.11 11.67
CA PRO A 93 -23.31 -16.55 11.69
C PRO A 93 -21.89 -16.83 11.17
N PHE A 94 -20.86 -16.33 11.85
CA PHE A 94 -19.47 -16.70 11.62
C PHE A 94 -19.20 -18.02 12.33
N LYS A 95 -18.61 -18.97 11.60
CA LYS A 95 -18.09 -20.22 12.16
C LYS A 95 -17.12 -19.89 13.31
N GLN A 96 -17.15 -20.72 14.35
CA GLN A 96 -16.46 -20.57 15.63
C GLN A 96 -14.94 -20.29 15.51
N ASP A 97 -14.32 -20.63 14.38
CA ASP A 97 -12.89 -20.36 14.10
C ASP A 97 -12.56 -18.88 13.86
N ALA A 98 -13.53 -18.05 13.43
CA ALA A 98 -13.32 -16.61 13.20
C ALA A 98 -13.16 -15.80 14.51
N LEU A 99 -13.54 -16.38 15.65
CA LEU A 99 -13.40 -15.73 16.96
C LEU A 99 -11.96 -15.78 17.50
N LYS A 100 -11.10 -16.68 16.99
CA LYS A 100 -9.73 -16.82 17.51
C LYS A 100 -8.78 -15.71 17.07
N THR A 101 -8.95 -15.16 15.88
CA THR A 101 -7.96 -14.21 15.35
C THR A 101 -8.35 -12.75 15.51
N GLY A 102 -9.63 -12.41 15.71
CA GLY A 102 -10.05 -11.04 16.04
C GLY A 102 -9.75 -9.97 14.97
N LEU A 103 -9.25 -10.36 13.78
CA LEU A 103 -9.01 -9.43 12.68
C LEU A 103 -10.33 -8.91 12.12
N GLN A 104 -10.48 -7.59 12.04
CA GLN A 104 -11.60 -6.93 11.41
C GLN A 104 -11.13 -6.06 10.27
N ILE A 105 -11.75 -6.20 9.09
CA ILE A 105 -11.46 -5.40 7.91
C ILE A 105 -12.70 -4.59 7.57
N THR A 106 -12.60 -3.28 7.69
CA THR A 106 -13.71 -2.34 7.45
C THR A 106 -13.39 -1.47 6.25
N VAL A 107 -14.20 -1.58 5.20
CA VAL A 107 -14.19 -0.68 4.05
C VAL A 107 -15.18 0.44 4.28
N CYS A 108 -14.75 1.68 4.07
CA CYS A 108 -15.56 2.88 4.33
C CYS A 108 -15.96 3.57 3.01
N PRO A 109 -16.92 3.03 2.24
CA PRO A 109 -17.25 3.48 0.87
C PRO A 109 -17.88 4.87 0.80
N THR A 110 -18.31 5.45 1.93
CA THR A 110 -18.86 6.81 2.03
C THR A 110 -17.78 7.88 2.13
N GLN A 111 -16.53 7.49 2.36
CA GLN A 111 -15.38 8.37 2.47
C GLN A 111 -14.55 8.31 1.19
N ASN A 112 -13.88 9.41 0.86
CA ASN A 112 -12.98 9.49 -0.28
C ASN A 112 -11.61 9.97 0.18
N LEU A 113 -10.59 9.22 -0.20
CA LEU A 113 -9.20 9.67 -0.18
C LEU A 113 -8.76 9.95 -1.62
N GLY A 114 -7.69 10.72 -1.79
CA GLY A 114 -7.00 10.85 -3.06
C GLY A 114 -5.86 9.85 -3.18
N MET A 115 -5.67 9.21 -4.33
CA MET A 115 -4.44 8.48 -4.66
C MET A 115 -3.94 8.86 -6.05
N PHE A 116 -2.64 8.74 -6.28
CA PHE A 116 -2.07 8.99 -7.59
C PHE A 116 -2.41 7.82 -8.54
N GLU A 117 -2.85 8.14 -9.74
CA GLU A 117 -3.14 7.16 -10.81
C GLU A 117 -1.87 6.47 -11.32
N ASP A 118 -0.73 7.16 -11.25
CA ASP A 118 0.58 6.64 -11.64
C ASP A 118 1.27 5.94 -10.47
N PHE A 119 0.60 4.89 -10.00
CA PHE A 119 0.87 4.07 -8.81
C PHE A 119 2.34 3.79 -8.51
N ASP A 120 3.14 3.49 -9.55
CA ASP A 120 4.55 3.11 -9.46
C ASP A 120 5.47 4.16 -10.09
N SER A 121 5.23 5.41 -9.75
CA SER A 121 6.12 6.48 -10.17
C SER A 121 7.43 6.44 -9.40
N ILE A 122 8.31 5.53 -9.78
CA ILE A 122 9.66 5.46 -9.25
C ILE A 122 10.39 6.75 -9.68
N PRO A 123 11.11 7.43 -8.77
CA PRO A 123 11.96 8.54 -9.18
C PRO A 123 12.96 8.07 -10.25
N PRO A 124 13.38 8.95 -11.18
CA PRO A 124 14.36 8.57 -12.19
C PRO A 124 15.65 8.08 -11.51
N ALA A 125 16.28 7.07 -12.10
CA ALA A 125 17.58 6.59 -11.64
C ALA A 125 18.62 7.74 -11.72
N PRO A 126 19.64 7.74 -10.84
CA PRO A 126 20.74 8.69 -10.95
C PRO A 126 21.40 8.63 -12.33
N GLN A 127 21.74 9.79 -12.89
CA GLN A 127 22.52 9.88 -14.11
C GLN A 127 24.01 9.79 -13.78
N PHE A 128 24.76 9.09 -14.62
CA PHE A 128 26.21 8.94 -14.49
C PHE A 128 26.92 9.77 -15.54
N LEU A 129 28.09 10.30 -15.21
CA LEU A 129 28.97 10.96 -16.18
C LEU A 129 29.39 9.96 -17.27
N GLU A 130 29.62 10.46 -18.49
CA GLU A 130 29.94 9.62 -19.63
C GLU A 130 31.18 8.74 -19.34
N LYS A 131 31.03 7.41 -19.49
CA LYS A 131 32.09 6.41 -19.22
C LYS A 131 32.65 6.47 -17.79
N SER A 132 31.83 6.90 -16.83
CA SER A 132 32.19 6.97 -15.42
C SER A 132 31.18 6.27 -14.53
N THR A 133 31.62 5.88 -13.33
CA THR A 133 30.75 5.45 -12.23
C THR A 133 30.35 6.63 -11.32
N GLU A 134 30.86 7.82 -11.61
CA GLU A 134 30.50 9.05 -10.90
C GLU A 134 29.12 9.56 -11.34
N ILE A 135 28.35 10.02 -10.37
CA ILE A 135 27.01 10.56 -10.60
C ILE A 135 27.11 11.99 -11.15
N ASP A 136 26.45 12.24 -12.27
CA ASP A 136 26.17 13.61 -12.73
C ASP A 136 25.07 14.19 -11.83
N SER A 137 25.52 14.87 -10.77
CA SER A 137 24.63 15.50 -9.79
C SER A 137 23.68 16.52 -10.43
N LEU A 138 24.13 17.27 -11.44
CA LEU A 138 23.31 18.31 -12.08
C LEU A 138 22.23 17.72 -12.97
N ALA A 139 22.56 16.71 -13.78
CA ALA A 139 21.58 15.99 -14.58
C ALA A 139 20.58 15.23 -13.69
N THR A 140 21.07 14.57 -12.63
CA THR A 140 20.22 13.85 -11.67
C THR A 140 19.24 14.78 -10.97
N ILE A 141 19.69 15.94 -10.47
CA ILE A 141 18.82 16.93 -9.83
C ILE A 141 17.80 17.49 -10.82
N ARG A 142 18.20 17.72 -12.08
CA ARG A 142 17.28 18.20 -13.13
C ARG A 142 16.16 17.21 -13.40
N ASP A 143 16.48 15.93 -13.56
CA ASP A 143 15.50 14.87 -13.79
C ASP A 143 14.60 14.66 -12.58
N TYR A 144 15.17 14.67 -11.37
CA TYR A 144 14.40 14.60 -10.14
C TYR A 144 13.41 15.77 -10.00
N ASN A 145 13.85 17.00 -10.30
CA ASN A 145 12.98 18.18 -10.28
C ASN A 145 11.88 18.11 -11.33
N LYS A 146 12.16 17.53 -12.51
CA LYS A 146 11.13 17.26 -13.52
C LYS A 146 10.12 16.21 -13.01
N TRP A 147 10.59 15.16 -12.33
CA TRP A 147 9.74 14.11 -11.78
C TRP A 147 8.86 14.59 -10.61
N ILE A 148 9.36 15.49 -9.76
CA ILE A 148 8.59 16.04 -8.63
C ILE A 148 7.57 17.10 -9.09
N SER A 149 7.89 17.84 -10.16
CA SER A 149 7.02 18.91 -10.70
C SER A 149 5.94 18.43 -11.66
N ARG A 150 6.00 17.17 -12.12
CA ARG A 150 5.00 16.65 -13.06
C ARG A 150 3.60 16.66 -12.46
N LYS A 151 2.64 17.09 -13.26
CA LYS A 151 1.22 17.02 -12.90
C LYS A 151 0.82 15.55 -12.82
N ARG A 152 0.35 15.12 -11.65
CA ARG A 152 -0.17 13.76 -11.43
C ARG A 152 -1.67 13.79 -11.38
N ASN A 153 -2.30 12.78 -11.96
CA ASN A 153 -3.74 12.59 -11.85
C ASN A 153 -4.05 11.97 -10.49
N LEU A 154 -5.03 12.55 -9.80
CA LEU A 154 -5.55 12.02 -8.56
C LEU A 154 -6.87 11.33 -8.85
N ILE A 155 -6.93 10.05 -8.49
CA ILE A 155 -8.14 9.23 -8.53
C ILE A 155 -8.70 9.03 -7.13
N GLN A 156 -9.98 8.68 -7.08
CA GLN A 156 -10.71 8.36 -5.86
C GLN A 156 -10.21 7.05 -5.26
N ALA A 157 -10.03 7.07 -3.96
CA ALA A 157 -9.66 5.93 -3.15
C ALA A 157 -10.65 5.78 -1.99
N ILE A 158 -10.84 4.55 -1.53
CA ILE A 158 -11.71 4.23 -0.40
C ILE A 158 -10.81 3.89 0.79
N PRO A 159 -10.99 4.53 1.97
CA PRO A 159 -10.24 4.14 3.16
C PRO A 159 -10.64 2.74 3.63
N VAL A 160 -9.65 2.02 4.12
CA VAL A 160 -9.78 0.68 4.67
C VAL A 160 -9.07 0.64 6.01
N ILE A 161 -9.80 0.24 7.04
CA ILE A 161 -9.28 0.08 8.39
C ILE A 161 -9.19 -1.41 8.68
N ILE A 162 -8.01 -1.86 9.09
CA ILE A 162 -7.74 -3.23 9.50
C ILE A 162 -7.34 -3.19 10.95
N CYS A 163 -8.15 -3.74 11.86
CA CYS A 163 -7.88 -3.72 13.30
C CYS A 163 -7.79 -5.13 13.87
N ASN A 164 -6.91 -5.34 14.84
CA ASN A 164 -6.89 -6.55 15.66
C ASN A 164 -7.70 -6.31 16.93
N ALA A 165 -8.96 -6.74 16.92
CA ALA A 165 -9.83 -6.70 18.09
C ALA A 165 -9.72 -7.97 18.96
N GLY A 166 -8.79 -8.87 18.62
CA GLY A 166 -8.50 -10.10 19.35
C GLY A 166 -7.48 -9.89 20.48
N VAL A 167 -7.05 -11.01 21.06
CA VAL A 167 -6.05 -11.04 22.14
C VAL A 167 -4.69 -11.63 21.70
N GLU A 168 -4.64 -12.20 20.50
CA GLU A 168 -3.42 -12.77 19.93
C GLU A 168 -2.80 -11.84 18.90
N LYS A 169 -1.48 -11.93 18.71
CA LYS A 169 -0.78 -11.24 17.62
C LYS A 169 -1.19 -11.84 16.27
N ILE A 170 -1.40 -10.98 15.27
CA ILE A 170 -1.66 -11.38 13.88
C ILE A 170 -0.48 -10.96 13.01
N LEU A 171 -0.07 -11.83 12.10
CA LEU A 171 0.98 -11.53 11.13
C LEU A 171 0.34 -11.26 9.76
N LEU A 172 0.42 -10.02 9.29
CA LEU A 172 -0.09 -9.65 7.97
C LEU A 172 1.02 -9.74 6.93
N GLU A 173 0.75 -10.44 5.84
CA GLU A 173 1.67 -10.54 4.71
C GLU A 173 1.69 -9.21 3.96
N GLN A 174 2.87 -8.68 3.67
CA GLN A 174 3.03 -7.49 2.86
C GLN A 174 4.19 -7.63 1.86
N GLN A 175 4.15 -6.78 0.85
CA GLN A 175 5.25 -6.57 -0.08
C GLN A 175 5.26 -5.10 -0.49
N ASP A 176 6.44 -4.47 -0.49
CA ASP A 176 6.59 -3.06 -0.91
C ASP A 176 5.63 -2.10 -0.18
N LYS A 177 5.38 -2.36 1.11
CA LYS A 177 4.42 -1.62 1.97
C LYS A 177 2.95 -1.74 1.54
N LYS A 178 2.63 -2.67 0.64
CA LYS A 178 1.28 -3.03 0.22
C LYS A 178 0.88 -4.34 0.90
N LEU A 179 -0.29 -4.39 1.54
CA LEU A 179 -0.79 -5.60 2.20
C LEU A 179 -1.22 -6.65 1.17
N THR A 180 -1.08 -7.93 1.46
CA THR A 180 -1.46 -8.97 0.49
C THR A 180 -2.98 -9.17 0.48
N MET A 181 -3.68 -8.28 -0.22
CA MET A 181 -5.14 -8.25 -0.35
C MET A 181 -5.58 -7.73 -1.72
N ILE A 182 -6.76 -8.16 -2.14
CA ILE A 182 -7.39 -7.81 -3.41
C ILE A 182 -8.86 -7.44 -3.23
N GLN A 183 -9.40 -6.68 -4.17
CA GLN A 183 -10.83 -6.49 -4.36
C GLN A 183 -11.45 -7.66 -5.15
N GLU A 184 -12.59 -8.14 -4.65
CA GLU A 184 -13.48 -9.08 -5.35
C GLU A 184 -14.82 -8.38 -5.60
N ALA A 185 -15.45 -8.72 -6.72
CA ALA A 185 -16.80 -8.28 -7.06
C ALA A 185 -17.70 -9.47 -7.40
N LYS A 186 -19.01 -9.35 -7.19
CA LYS A 186 -19.95 -10.35 -7.69
C LYS A 186 -20.08 -10.27 -9.21
N ASP A 187 -20.07 -11.41 -9.89
CA ASP A 187 -20.42 -11.51 -11.30
C ASP A 187 -21.94 -11.48 -11.53
N GLU A 188 -22.36 -11.66 -12.78
CA GLU A 188 -23.79 -11.68 -13.17
C GLU A 188 -24.59 -12.81 -12.51
N LEU A 189 -23.91 -13.87 -12.09
CA LEU A 189 -24.50 -15.02 -11.40
C LEU A 189 -24.48 -14.84 -9.87
N GLY A 190 -23.93 -13.73 -9.39
CA GLY A 190 -23.80 -13.44 -7.96
C GLY A 190 -22.59 -14.09 -7.28
N ASN A 191 -21.67 -14.69 -8.05
CA ASN A 191 -20.47 -15.33 -7.52
C ASN A 191 -19.36 -14.31 -7.30
N TRP A 192 -18.66 -14.39 -6.17
CA TRP A 192 -17.49 -13.56 -5.91
C TRP A 192 -16.34 -13.94 -6.84
N ARG A 193 -15.83 -12.96 -7.58
CA ARG A 193 -14.70 -13.11 -8.49
C ARG A 193 -13.68 -11.97 -8.28
N PRO A 194 -12.37 -12.26 -8.40
CA PRO A 194 -11.33 -11.23 -8.29
C PRO A 194 -11.49 -10.18 -9.40
N ILE A 195 -11.29 -8.91 -9.05
CA ILE A 195 -11.11 -7.79 -10.00
C ILE A 195 -9.71 -7.16 -9.88
N GLU A 196 -8.91 -7.67 -8.94
CA GLU A 196 -7.50 -7.38 -8.76
C GLU A 196 -6.73 -8.71 -8.62
N TYR A 197 -5.44 -8.71 -8.97
CA TYR A 197 -4.55 -9.87 -8.79
C TYR A 197 -3.29 -9.49 -8.03
N TRP A 198 -2.78 -10.42 -7.22
CA TRP A 198 -1.48 -10.25 -6.55
C TRP A 198 -0.37 -10.98 -7.28
N ILE A 199 0.75 -10.34 -7.57
CA ILE A 199 1.95 -11.03 -8.09
C ILE A 199 3.00 -11.09 -7.00
N PHE A 200 3.41 -12.31 -6.64
CA PHE A 200 4.63 -12.49 -5.86
C PHE A 200 5.85 -12.45 -6.80
N PRO A 201 6.78 -11.51 -6.64
CA PRO A 201 7.99 -11.48 -7.43
C PRO A 201 8.80 -12.74 -7.12
N ARG A 202 9.44 -13.28 -8.18
CA ARG A 202 10.34 -14.44 -8.10
C ARG A 202 11.67 -14.09 -7.41
N CYS A 203 11.99 -12.80 -7.26
CA CYS A 203 13.18 -12.32 -6.57
C CYS A 203 12.90 -12.10 -5.09
N ASP A 204 13.87 -12.43 -4.24
CA ASP A 204 13.83 -12.38 -2.79
C ASP A 204 13.75 -10.93 -2.28
N TYR A 205 12.54 -10.36 -2.30
CA TYR A 205 12.24 -9.07 -1.69
C TYR A 205 11.82 -9.24 -0.24
N SER A 206 12.00 -8.18 0.56
CA SER A 206 11.68 -8.13 1.98
C SER A 206 10.20 -8.45 2.26
N ARG A 207 9.88 -9.72 2.46
CA ARG A 207 8.57 -10.22 2.92
C ARG A 207 8.50 -10.20 4.44
N ALA A 208 8.85 -9.06 5.05
CA ALA A 208 8.73 -8.91 6.48
C ALA A 208 7.24 -8.76 6.83
N PRO A 209 6.63 -9.73 7.53
CA PRO A 209 5.24 -9.60 7.94
C PRO A 209 5.09 -8.38 8.85
N ILE A 210 3.92 -7.77 8.81
CA ILE A 210 3.55 -6.75 9.78
C ILE A 210 2.92 -7.44 10.97
N GLU A 211 3.46 -7.17 12.15
CA GLU A 211 2.88 -7.61 13.40
C GLU A 211 1.75 -6.65 13.78
N LEU A 212 0.54 -7.19 13.92
CA LEU A 212 -0.62 -6.46 14.41
C LEU A 212 -0.95 -7.02 15.80
N LEU A 213 -0.52 -6.32 16.85
CA LEU A 213 -0.78 -6.69 18.25
C LEU A 213 -2.25 -6.44 18.62
N PRO A 214 -2.73 -6.98 19.74
CA PRO A 214 -4.06 -6.66 20.26
C PRO A 214 -4.28 -5.14 20.36
N ASN A 215 -5.40 -4.67 19.80
CA ASN A 215 -5.77 -3.27 19.66
C ASN A 215 -4.95 -2.45 18.65
N ASP A 216 -4.04 -3.05 17.90
CA ASP A 216 -3.40 -2.34 16.78
C ASP A 216 -4.37 -2.18 15.61
N LEU A 217 -4.15 -1.14 14.82
CA LEU A 217 -4.83 -0.90 13.56
C LEU A 217 -3.88 -0.44 12.46
N ILE A 218 -4.28 -0.72 11.22
CA ILE A 218 -3.67 -0.22 10.00
C ILE A 218 -4.73 0.56 9.23
N LEU A 219 -4.36 1.75 8.76
CA LEU A 219 -5.09 2.45 7.70
C LEU A 219 -4.40 2.19 6.38
N THR A 220 -5.17 1.71 5.41
CA THR A 220 -4.78 1.65 4.01
C THR A 220 -5.92 2.23 3.17
N ARG A 221 -5.77 2.18 1.85
CA ARG A 221 -6.78 2.61 0.90
C ARG A 221 -6.84 1.66 -0.28
N ILE A 222 -7.95 1.66 -0.99
CA ILE A 222 -8.14 0.85 -2.20
C ILE A 222 -8.69 1.71 -3.33
N ILE A 223 -8.47 1.29 -4.57
CA ILE A 223 -8.96 2.01 -5.75
C ILE A 223 -10.49 2.03 -5.74
N ARG A 224 -11.09 3.20 -5.96
CA ARG A 224 -12.52 3.29 -6.29
C ARG A 224 -12.69 3.17 -7.81
N TYR A 225 -13.08 1.98 -8.26
CA TYR A 225 -13.31 1.72 -9.67
C TYR A 225 -14.54 2.44 -10.24
N LYS A 226 -14.51 2.62 -11.55
CA LYS A 226 -15.60 3.06 -12.41
C LYS A 226 -15.85 1.99 -13.47
N GLY A 227 -17.13 1.80 -13.79
CA GLY A 227 -17.54 1.11 -14.99
C GLY A 227 -19.05 1.12 -15.13
N ASP A 228 -19.56 0.26 -16.00
CA ASP A 228 -20.96 0.15 -16.40
C ASP A 228 -21.72 -0.98 -15.69
N PHE A 229 -21.00 -1.85 -14.97
CA PHE A 229 -21.59 -2.96 -14.23
C PHE A 229 -21.61 -2.66 -12.73
N GLU A 230 -22.82 -2.46 -12.19
CA GLU A 230 -23.05 -2.24 -10.76
C GLU A 230 -23.10 -3.57 -10.00
N THR A 231 -22.31 -3.68 -8.93
CA THR A 231 -22.14 -4.94 -8.21
C THR A 231 -21.77 -4.73 -6.74
N ASP A 232 -21.83 -5.80 -5.95
CA ASP A 232 -21.26 -5.82 -4.61
C ASP A 232 -19.77 -6.09 -4.71
N ILE A 233 -18.97 -5.31 -4.00
CA ILE A 233 -17.52 -5.42 -3.90
C ILE A 233 -17.15 -5.73 -2.45
N ARG A 234 -16.09 -6.51 -2.23
CA ARG A 234 -15.48 -6.74 -0.91
C ARG A 234 -13.97 -6.85 -1.04
N LEU A 235 -13.26 -6.81 0.07
CA LEU A 235 -11.86 -7.19 0.14
C LEU A 235 -11.70 -8.63 0.56
N LYS A 236 -10.64 -9.25 0.02
CA LYS A 236 -10.09 -10.52 0.42
C LYS A 236 -8.62 -10.31 0.79
N LEU A 237 -8.30 -10.52 2.05
CA LEU A 237 -6.95 -10.38 2.60
C LEU A 237 -6.43 -11.75 3.02
N ARG A 238 -5.15 -12.02 2.74
CA ARG A 238 -4.46 -13.21 3.23
C ARG A 238 -3.53 -12.85 4.38
N SER A 239 -3.53 -13.71 5.38
CA SER A 239 -2.56 -13.68 6.48
C SER A 239 -2.22 -15.12 6.83
N ASN A 240 -0.99 -15.53 6.51
CA ASN A 240 -0.53 -16.90 6.59
C ASN A 240 -1.44 -17.86 5.80
N LEU A 241 -2.07 -18.83 6.49
CA LEU A 241 -2.98 -19.82 5.93
C LEU A 241 -4.45 -19.38 5.96
N TYR A 242 -4.74 -18.16 6.44
CA TYR A 242 -6.10 -17.68 6.64
C TYR A 242 -6.50 -16.61 5.63
N LEU A 243 -7.76 -16.67 5.21
CA LEU A 243 -8.42 -15.67 4.39
C LEU A 243 -9.41 -14.88 5.24
N TYR A 244 -9.32 -13.57 5.12
CA TYR A 244 -10.19 -12.61 5.80
C TYR A 244 -10.95 -11.79 4.77
N TYR A 245 -12.19 -11.47 5.10
CA TYR A 245 -13.06 -10.70 4.22
C TYR A 245 -13.57 -9.46 4.92
N SER A 246 -13.70 -8.36 4.19
CA SER A 246 -14.34 -7.16 4.69
C SER A 246 -15.87 -7.25 4.64
N ASN A 247 -16.54 -6.21 5.16
CA ASN A 247 -17.91 -5.89 4.74
C ASN A 247 -17.98 -5.70 3.21
N SER A 248 -19.13 -6.04 2.63
CA SER A 248 -19.42 -5.71 1.23
C SER A 248 -19.91 -4.27 1.09
N TYR A 249 -19.72 -3.70 -0.09
CA TYR A 249 -20.21 -2.37 -0.45
C TYR A 249 -20.60 -2.31 -1.92
N ARG A 250 -21.48 -1.36 -2.29
CA ARG A 250 -21.88 -1.17 -3.68
C ARG A 250 -20.83 -0.38 -4.45
N GLY A 251 -20.52 -0.84 -5.66
CA GLY A 251 -19.59 -0.18 -6.56
C GLY A 251 -19.89 -0.48 -8.03
N THR A 252 -19.05 0.06 -8.91
CA THR A 252 -19.16 -0.10 -10.36
C THR A 252 -17.83 -0.53 -10.93
N ILE A 253 -17.84 -1.52 -11.81
CA ILE A 253 -16.67 -2.03 -12.53
C ILE A 253 -17.02 -2.22 -14.00
N HIS A 254 -16.03 -2.42 -14.85
CA HIS A 254 -16.26 -3.07 -16.14
C HIS A 254 -16.25 -4.58 -15.98
N LYS A 255 -17.15 -5.30 -16.65
CA LYS A 255 -17.17 -6.78 -16.61
C LYS A 255 -15.86 -7.39 -17.09
N SER A 256 -15.15 -6.71 -17.98
CA SER A 256 -13.85 -7.15 -18.46
C SER A 256 -12.77 -7.15 -17.37
N GLN A 257 -12.99 -6.48 -16.21
CA GLN A 257 -12.07 -6.53 -15.06
C GLN A 257 -11.95 -7.92 -14.42
N PHE A 258 -12.90 -8.83 -14.67
CA PHE A 258 -12.76 -10.24 -14.26
C PHE A 258 -11.69 -11.00 -15.05
N ASN A 259 -11.19 -10.44 -16.15
CA ASN A 259 -10.18 -11.06 -16.99
C ASN A 259 -8.78 -10.62 -16.55
N LEU A 260 -7.90 -11.59 -16.30
CA LEU A 260 -6.48 -11.31 -16.11
C LEU A 260 -5.88 -10.64 -17.35
N PRO A 261 -4.93 -9.70 -17.21
CA PRO A 261 -4.19 -9.17 -18.34
C PRO A 261 -3.43 -10.26 -19.09
N GLU A 262 -3.41 -10.19 -20.43
CA GLU A 262 -2.73 -11.17 -21.29
C GLU A 262 -1.24 -11.34 -20.93
N ARG A 263 -0.57 -10.26 -20.53
CA ARG A 263 0.83 -10.30 -20.06
C ARG A 263 1.00 -11.20 -18.83
N VAL A 264 0.05 -11.16 -17.90
CA VAL A 264 0.09 -11.98 -16.68
C VAL A 264 -0.19 -13.42 -17.03
N GLN A 265 -1.19 -13.68 -17.89
CA GLN A 265 -1.50 -15.04 -18.35
C GLN A 265 -0.25 -15.70 -18.97
N ARG A 266 0.42 -15.05 -19.94
CA ARG A 266 1.60 -15.58 -20.62
C ARG A 266 2.78 -15.90 -19.69
N ASN A 267 3.01 -15.08 -18.67
CA ASN A 267 4.16 -15.24 -17.78
C ASN A 267 4.00 -16.39 -16.76
N TYR A 268 2.78 -16.89 -16.58
CA TYR A 268 2.42 -17.80 -15.50
C TYR A 268 1.59 -19.00 -15.97
N SER A 269 1.59 -19.27 -17.27
CA SER A 269 1.04 -20.49 -17.84
C SER A 269 2.07 -21.08 -18.80
N GLU A 270 2.57 -22.28 -18.54
CA GLU A 270 3.40 -23.00 -19.52
C GLU A 270 2.56 -23.39 -20.76
N ASP A 271 1.24 -23.62 -20.58
CA ASP A 271 0.31 -24.06 -21.63
C ASP A 271 -0.90 -23.13 -21.86
N GLY A 272 -0.84 -21.87 -21.42
CA GLY A 272 -2.01 -20.95 -21.48
C GLY A 272 -3.07 -21.17 -20.38
N LYS A 273 -2.86 -22.14 -19.47
CA LYS A 273 -3.70 -22.39 -18.29
C LYS A 273 -2.96 -22.07 -16.99
N ILE A 274 -3.63 -21.36 -16.09
CA ILE A 274 -3.15 -21.10 -14.73
C ILE A 274 -3.40 -22.36 -13.90
N ASP A 275 -2.33 -23.00 -13.43
CA ASP A 275 -2.44 -24.14 -12.54
C ASP A 275 -2.95 -23.71 -11.14
N LYS A 276 -3.34 -24.68 -10.31
CA LYS A 276 -3.88 -24.41 -8.98
C LYS A 276 -2.91 -23.66 -8.06
N HIS A 277 -1.62 -23.99 -8.09
CA HIS A 277 -0.61 -23.32 -7.27
C HIS A 277 -0.45 -21.86 -7.70
N THR A 278 -0.46 -21.61 -9.00
CA THR A 278 -0.42 -20.29 -9.60
C THR A 278 -1.72 -19.50 -9.32
N SER A 279 -2.89 -20.14 -9.36
CA SER A 279 -4.17 -19.56 -8.94
C SER A 279 -4.16 -19.12 -7.48
N ASP A 280 -3.65 -19.98 -6.58
CA ASP A 280 -3.50 -19.68 -5.16
C ASP A 280 -2.47 -18.55 -4.93
N MET A 281 -1.44 -18.46 -5.79
CA MET A 281 -0.45 -17.38 -5.81
C MET A 281 -1.06 -16.03 -6.22
N PHE A 282 -2.01 -16.03 -7.16
CA PHE A 282 -2.69 -14.82 -7.64
C PHE A 282 -3.95 -14.44 -6.88
N PHE A 283 -4.34 -15.20 -5.85
CA PHE A 283 -5.60 -15.04 -5.12
C PHE A 283 -6.85 -15.38 -5.95
N LEU A 284 -6.70 -16.10 -7.06
CA LEU A 284 -7.75 -16.26 -8.07
C LEU A 284 -8.80 -17.31 -7.75
N ASN A 285 -8.50 -18.25 -6.83
CA ASN A 285 -9.35 -19.37 -6.41
C ASN A 285 -10.37 -19.81 -7.48
N TYR A 286 -9.88 -20.35 -8.60
CA TYR A 286 -10.72 -21.02 -9.60
C TYR A 286 -11.36 -22.30 -9.05
#